data_AF-A0A1B4V932-F1
#
_entry.id   AF-A0A1B4V932-F1
#
_cell.length_a   1.000
_cell.length_b   1.000
_cell.length_c   1.000
_cell.angle_alpha   90.00
_cell.angle_beta   90.00
_cell.angle_gamma   90.00
#
_symmetry.space_group_name_H-M   'P 1'
#
loop_
_entity.id
_entity.type
_entity.pdbx_description
1 polymer ?
#
loop_
_entity_poly.entity_id
_entity_poly.type
_entity_poly.pdbx_seq_one_letter_code
_entity_poly.pdbx_strand_id
1 'polypeptide(L)'
;MRAAFLAVLAALAAGGCAHTTTPDASALPETERRLAAAREEAAAREARELLALERELTPLERAWGIKLLGIRLTAGGYALDFRYKVLDPRKAAPLVQRRFSPVPYVIVERTGAKLGVPFTEKAGSLRSSVTTAEQIRRGRNYTALFANPGKHARAGDRVTVAFGGFRAERLIVQ
;
A
#
# COMPACT_ATOMS: atom_id res chain seq x y z
N MET A 1 19.45 22.61 -12.15
CA MET A 1 20.36 23.03 -13.23
C MET A 1 20.14 22.11 -14.42
N ARG A 2 19.35 22.55 -15.42
CA ARG A 2 19.18 21.88 -16.71
C ARG A 2 19.56 22.90 -17.76
N ALA A 3 20.66 22.65 -18.47
CA ALA A 3 21.16 23.51 -19.52
C ALA A 3 21.57 22.64 -20.71
N ALA A 4 21.51 23.29 -21.88
CA ALA A 4 21.94 22.84 -23.20
C ALA A 4 20.96 21.94 -23.96
N PHE A 5 20.18 22.55 -24.86
CA PHE A 5 20.24 22.16 -26.25
C PHE A 5 20.26 23.41 -27.13
N LEU A 6 21.30 23.47 -27.96
CA LEU A 6 21.69 24.54 -28.86
C LEU A 6 20.64 24.81 -29.94
N ALA A 7 20.54 26.09 -30.29
CA ALA A 7 19.86 26.63 -31.45
C ALA A 7 20.57 26.28 -32.77
N VAL A 8 19.78 26.14 -33.85
CA VAL A 8 20.27 26.27 -35.23
C VAL A 8 19.38 27.31 -35.95
N LEU A 9 20.07 28.32 -36.48
CA LEU A 9 19.62 29.41 -37.37
C LEU A 9 19.01 28.87 -38.68
N ALA A 10 17.85 29.36 -39.14
CA ALA A 10 17.60 30.57 -39.95
C ALA A 10 17.47 30.28 -41.46
N ALA A 11 16.32 30.68 -42.03
CA ALA A 11 16.20 31.12 -43.42
C ALA A 11 14.95 32.02 -43.56
N LEU A 12 15.18 33.30 -43.91
CA LEU A 12 14.16 34.27 -44.30
C LEU A 12 13.82 34.11 -45.79
N ALA A 13 12.53 34.16 -46.12
CA ALA A 13 12.05 34.66 -47.42
C ALA A 13 10.69 35.36 -47.21
N ALA A 14 10.54 36.53 -47.84
CA ALA A 14 9.49 37.50 -47.64
C ALA A 14 8.21 37.21 -48.46
N GLY A 15 7.08 37.72 -47.97
CA GLY A 15 5.96 38.18 -48.79
C GLY A 15 4.63 37.44 -48.61
N GLY A 16 3.57 38.19 -48.33
CA GLY A 16 2.19 37.81 -48.71
C GLY A 16 1.21 37.65 -47.55
N CYS A 17 0.26 38.57 -47.45
CA CYS A 17 -0.93 38.49 -46.61
C CYS A 17 -1.67 37.16 -46.78
N ALA A 18 -1.93 36.44 -45.68
CA ALA A 18 -3.17 35.68 -45.48
C ALA A 18 -3.14 34.94 -44.14
N HIS A 19 -4.11 35.28 -43.30
CA HIS A 19 -4.71 34.42 -42.28
C HIS A 19 -3.79 33.88 -41.18
N THR A 20 -3.92 34.48 -40.00
CA THR A 20 -3.85 33.75 -38.73
C THR A 20 -4.96 32.69 -38.74
N THR A 21 -4.73 31.55 -39.39
CA THR A 21 -5.45 30.34 -39.04
C THR A 21 -4.80 29.84 -37.77
N THR A 22 -5.29 30.35 -36.63
CA THR A 22 -5.36 29.54 -35.42
C THR A 22 -5.87 28.17 -35.86
N PRO A 23 -5.12 27.07 -35.72
CA PRO A 23 -5.70 25.76 -35.96
C PRO A 23 -6.84 25.66 -34.95
N ASP A 24 -8.04 25.72 -35.49
CA ASP A 24 -9.26 25.59 -34.73
C ASP A 24 -9.17 24.27 -33.97
N ALA A 25 -9.24 24.35 -32.64
CA ALA A 25 -9.27 23.18 -31.77
C ALA A 25 -10.50 22.28 -32.06
N SER A 26 -11.40 22.68 -32.96
CA SER A 26 -12.54 21.91 -33.47
C SER A 26 -12.19 20.76 -34.43
N ALA A 27 -10.96 20.70 -34.97
CA ALA A 27 -10.62 19.83 -36.09
C ALA A 27 -9.85 18.53 -35.76
N LEU A 28 -9.89 18.04 -34.52
CA LEU A 28 -9.47 16.65 -34.27
C LEU A 28 -10.44 15.68 -34.98
N PRO A 29 -9.97 14.64 -35.69
CA PRO A 29 -10.81 13.61 -36.30
C PRO A 29 -11.86 13.13 -35.28
N GLU A 30 -13.11 12.91 -35.72
CA GLU A 30 -14.19 12.44 -34.82
C GLU A 30 -13.77 11.20 -34.00
N THR A 31 -12.93 10.36 -34.58
CA THR A 31 -12.34 9.18 -33.93
C THR A 31 -11.46 9.54 -32.72
N GLU A 32 -10.66 10.60 -32.81
CA GLU A 32 -9.80 11.06 -31.71
C GLU A 32 -10.62 11.70 -30.59
N ARG A 33 -11.69 12.44 -30.94
CA ARG A 33 -12.64 12.99 -29.97
C ARG A 33 -13.43 11.89 -29.25
N ARG A 34 -13.88 10.85 -29.96
CA ARG A 34 -14.53 9.67 -29.35
C ARG A 34 -13.57 8.88 -28.48
N LEU A 35 -12.32 8.72 -28.88
CA LEU A 35 -11.29 8.04 -28.08
C LEU A 35 -10.95 8.84 -26.81
N ALA A 36 -10.87 10.17 -26.90
CA ALA A 36 -10.67 11.05 -25.76
C ALA A 36 -11.85 10.96 -24.78
N ALA A 37 -13.09 11.07 -25.27
CA ALA A 37 -14.30 10.94 -24.45
C ALA A 37 -14.39 9.55 -23.78
N ALA A 38 -14.10 8.47 -24.51
CA ALA A 38 -14.11 7.11 -23.94
C ALA A 38 -13.04 6.92 -22.85
N ARG A 39 -11.85 7.52 -23.00
CA ARG A 39 -10.80 7.52 -21.97
C ARG A 39 -11.21 8.32 -20.75
N GLU A 40 -11.84 9.47 -20.92
CA GLU A 40 -12.35 10.31 -19.83
C GLU A 40 -13.44 9.58 -19.03
N GLU A 41 -14.39 8.93 -19.72
CA GLU A 41 -15.40 8.11 -19.05
C GLU A 41 -14.81 6.90 -18.33
N ALA A 42 -13.81 6.24 -18.93
CA ALA A 42 -13.11 5.11 -18.29
C ALA A 42 -12.38 5.57 -17.02
N ALA A 43 -11.69 6.71 -17.07
CA ALA A 43 -11.03 7.30 -15.91
C ALA A 43 -12.04 7.72 -14.84
N ALA A 44 -13.18 8.28 -15.22
CA ALA A 44 -14.25 8.64 -14.28
C ALA A 44 -14.89 7.41 -13.62
N ARG A 45 -15.05 6.30 -14.36
CA ARG A 45 -15.52 5.02 -13.82
C ARG A 45 -14.52 4.45 -12.81
N GLU A 46 -13.23 4.42 -13.15
CA GLU A 46 -12.17 3.96 -12.26
C GLU A 46 -12.07 4.82 -10.99
N ALA A 47 -12.16 6.15 -11.12
CA ALA A 47 -12.17 7.06 -9.97
C ALA A 47 -13.38 6.83 -9.05
N ARG A 48 -14.57 6.60 -9.61
CA ARG A 48 -15.78 6.26 -8.83
C ARG A 48 -15.63 4.93 -8.10
N GLU A 49 -15.04 3.93 -8.73
CA GLU A 49 -14.77 2.63 -8.12
C GLU A 49 -13.76 2.75 -6.98
N LEU A 50 -12.67 3.49 -7.16
CA LEU A 50 -11.69 3.77 -6.11
C LEU A 50 -12.32 4.50 -4.92
N LEU A 51 -13.18 5.48 -5.17
CA LEU A 51 -13.93 6.18 -4.12
C LEU A 51 -14.90 5.24 -3.38
N ALA A 52 -15.57 4.34 -4.09
CA ALA A 52 -16.44 3.34 -3.47
C ALA A 52 -15.64 2.38 -2.59
N LEU A 53 -14.51 1.86 -3.09
CA LEU A 53 -13.59 1.01 -2.33
C LEU A 53 -13.06 1.72 -1.08
N GLU A 54 -12.70 3.00 -1.19
CA GLU A 54 -12.28 3.79 -0.05
C GLU A 54 -13.39 3.95 0.99
N ARG A 55 -14.66 4.08 0.60
CA ARG A 55 -15.79 4.17 1.53
C ARG A 55 -16.00 2.88 2.32
N GLU A 56 -15.67 1.74 1.74
CA GLU A 56 -15.77 0.43 2.39
C GLU A 56 -14.61 0.15 3.38
N LEU A 57 -13.55 0.95 3.35
CA LEU A 57 -12.41 0.76 4.26
C LEU A 57 -12.80 1.08 5.71
N THR A 58 -12.41 0.18 6.59
CA THR A 58 -12.42 0.41 8.04
C THR A 58 -11.54 1.61 8.41
N PRO A 59 -11.80 2.27 9.56
CA PRO A 59 -10.95 3.37 10.03
C PRO A 59 -9.46 3.00 10.12
N LEU A 60 -9.16 1.76 10.52
CA LEU A 60 -7.81 1.24 10.61
C LEU A 60 -7.16 1.07 9.23
N GLU A 61 -7.89 0.50 8.26
CA GLU A 61 -7.43 0.38 6.87
C GLU A 61 -7.12 1.74 6.25
N ARG A 62 -7.98 2.73 6.49
CA ARG A 62 -7.83 4.09 5.96
C ARG A 62 -6.64 4.82 6.57
N ALA A 63 -6.42 4.66 7.88
CA ALA A 63 -5.34 5.31 8.61
C ALA A 63 -3.97 4.72 8.25
N TRP A 64 -3.86 3.39 8.16
CA TRP A 64 -2.58 2.70 8.01
C TRP A 64 -2.31 2.16 6.62
N GLY A 65 -3.28 2.25 5.70
CA GLY A 65 -3.13 1.77 4.33
C GLY A 65 -2.92 0.26 4.23
N ILE A 66 -3.47 -0.51 5.18
CA ILE A 66 -3.35 -1.98 5.20
C ILE A 66 -4.70 -2.65 5.45
N LYS A 67 -4.99 -3.73 4.71
CA LYS A 67 -6.13 -4.61 4.92
C LYS A 67 -5.71 -5.81 5.76
N LEU A 68 -6.37 -6.01 6.90
CA LEU A 68 -6.13 -7.17 7.75
C LEU A 68 -6.70 -8.41 7.06
N LEU A 69 -5.87 -9.44 6.87
CA LEU A 69 -6.31 -10.73 6.31
C LEU A 69 -6.62 -11.74 7.42
N GLY A 70 -5.98 -11.60 8.58
CA GLY A 70 -6.27 -12.40 9.77
C GLY A 70 -5.01 -12.76 10.55
N ILE A 71 -5.22 -13.47 11.65
CA ILE A 71 -4.19 -14.07 12.48
C ILE A 71 -4.52 -15.54 12.70
N ARG A 72 -3.55 -16.42 12.44
CA ARG A 72 -3.76 -17.87 12.44
C ARG A 72 -2.76 -18.59 13.32
N LEU A 73 -3.16 -19.69 13.94
CA LEU A 73 -2.20 -20.60 14.56
C LEU A 73 -1.43 -21.37 13.49
N THR A 74 -0.12 -21.47 13.69
CA THR A 74 0.78 -22.27 12.85
C THR A 74 1.73 -23.06 13.74
N ALA A 75 2.61 -23.87 13.13
CA ALA A 75 3.59 -24.68 13.85
C ALA A 75 2.97 -25.50 15.01
N GLY A 76 1.82 -26.14 14.79
CA GLY A 76 1.12 -26.93 15.82
C GLY A 76 0.62 -26.11 17.03
N GLY A 77 0.44 -24.79 16.84
CA GLY A 77 0.02 -23.84 17.87
C GLY A 77 1.16 -23.10 18.56
N TYR A 78 2.42 -23.35 18.18
CA TYR A 78 3.59 -22.68 18.75
C TYR A 78 3.91 -21.33 18.08
N ALA A 79 3.19 -20.95 17.04
CA ALA A 79 3.34 -19.64 16.42
C ALA A 79 2.01 -19.07 15.95
N LEU A 80 1.96 -17.74 15.83
CA LEU A 80 0.86 -16.99 15.24
C LEU A 80 1.34 -16.32 13.95
N ASP A 81 0.67 -16.56 12.84
CA ASP A 81 0.92 -15.92 11.54
C ASP A 81 -0.11 -14.81 11.32
N PHE A 82 0.35 -13.56 11.47
CA PHE A 82 -0.45 -12.38 11.19
C PHE A 82 -0.23 -11.93 9.74
N ARG A 83 -1.31 -11.86 8.97
CA ARG A 83 -1.27 -11.50 7.55
C ARG A 83 -2.05 -10.22 7.29
N TYR A 84 -1.47 -9.37 6.46
CA TYR A 84 -2.09 -8.14 5.99
C TYR A 84 -1.68 -7.83 4.55
N LYS A 85 -2.53 -7.09 3.83
CA LYS A 85 -2.29 -6.65 2.46
C LYS A 85 -2.07 -5.15 2.45
N VAL A 86 -1.06 -4.65 1.76
CA VAL A 86 -0.84 -3.21 1.62
C VAL A 86 -1.82 -2.62 0.60
N LEU A 87 -2.58 -1.61 1.00
CA LEU A 87 -3.47 -0.81 0.16
C LEU A 87 -2.79 0.49 -0.30
N ASP A 88 -2.03 1.12 0.59
CA ASP A 88 -1.29 2.36 0.35
C ASP A 88 0.15 2.21 0.89
N PRO A 89 1.16 2.12 0.00
CA PRO A 89 2.56 1.98 0.40
C PRO A 89 3.09 3.12 1.29
N ARG A 90 2.60 4.35 1.10
CA ARG A 90 3.06 5.52 1.87
C ARG A 90 2.56 5.44 3.30
N LYS A 91 1.29 5.09 3.50
CA LYS A 91 0.70 4.92 4.84
C LYS A 91 1.24 3.68 5.56
N ALA A 92 1.52 2.61 4.82
CA ALA A 92 2.06 1.36 5.37
C ALA A 92 3.56 1.44 5.74
N ALA A 93 4.27 2.48 5.30
CA ALA A 93 5.70 2.67 5.54
C ALA A 93 6.15 2.44 6.99
N PRO A 94 5.48 3.01 8.02
CA PRO A 94 5.88 2.82 9.42
C PRO A 94 5.73 1.37 9.91
N LEU A 95 4.94 0.53 9.23
CA LEU A 95 4.71 -0.87 9.59
C LEU A 95 5.69 -1.83 8.92
N VAL A 96 6.05 -1.54 7.67
CA VAL A 96 6.81 -2.48 6.82
C VAL A 96 8.30 -2.15 6.81
N GLN A 97 8.68 -0.87 6.93
CA GLN A 97 10.09 -0.47 6.88
C GLN A 97 10.81 -0.80 8.18
N ARG A 98 11.87 -1.60 8.10
CA ARG A 98 12.61 -2.07 9.28
C ARG A 98 13.23 -0.93 10.10
N ARG A 99 13.59 0.19 9.46
CA ARG A 99 14.19 1.37 10.13
C ARG A 99 13.21 2.07 11.07
N PHE A 100 11.93 2.11 10.71
CA PHE A 100 10.91 2.89 11.40
C PHE A 100 9.92 2.04 12.17
N SER A 101 9.82 0.74 11.84
CA SER A 101 8.86 -0.15 12.47
C SER A 101 9.42 -0.72 13.77
N PRO A 102 8.85 -0.37 14.95
CA PRO A 102 9.23 -1.00 16.20
C PRO A 102 8.84 -2.48 16.22
N VAL A 103 9.49 -3.22 17.12
CA VAL A 103 9.29 -4.66 17.29
C VAL A 103 7.81 -4.93 17.59
N PRO A 104 7.12 -5.74 16.79
CA PRO A 104 5.71 -5.97 17.00
C PRO A 104 5.52 -7.00 18.11
N TYR A 105 4.35 -6.96 18.71
CA TYR A 105 3.94 -7.95 19.68
C TYR A 105 2.44 -8.19 19.61
N VAL A 106 2.03 -9.34 20.13
CA VAL A 106 0.63 -9.72 20.31
C VAL A 106 0.34 -9.78 21.79
N ILE A 107 -0.80 -9.25 22.21
CA ILE A 107 -1.35 -9.41 23.55
C ILE A 107 -2.52 -10.38 23.45
N VAL A 108 -2.49 -11.47 24.20
CA VAL A 108 -3.61 -12.42 24.29
C VAL A 108 -4.57 -11.93 25.36
N GLU A 109 -5.82 -11.63 25.01
CA GLU A 109 -6.79 -11.06 25.97
C GLU A 109 -7.09 -12.03 27.12
N ARG A 110 -7.18 -13.33 26.82
CA ARG A 110 -7.52 -14.36 27.81
C ARG A 110 -6.46 -14.54 28.90
N THR A 111 -5.18 -14.43 28.55
CA THR A 111 -4.06 -14.73 29.46
C THR A 111 -3.23 -13.52 29.84
N GLY A 112 -3.42 -12.38 29.17
CA GLY A 112 -2.55 -11.21 29.27
C GLY A 112 -1.15 -11.42 28.69
N ALA A 113 -0.87 -12.59 28.09
CA ALA A 113 0.46 -12.93 27.60
C ALA A 113 0.88 -11.98 26.46
N LYS A 114 2.11 -11.45 26.56
CA LYS A 114 2.74 -10.63 25.51
C LYS A 114 3.68 -11.51 24.68
N LEU A 115 3.29 -11.79 23.45
CA LEU A 115 3.98 -12.64 22.50
C LEU A 115 4.78 -11.78 21.52
N GLY A 116 6.11 -11.92 21.53
CA GLY A 116 7.00 -11.19 20.62
C GLY A 116 7.27 -11.94 19.32
N VAL A 117 7.84 -11.24 18.35
CA VAL A 117 8.47 -11.90 17.18
C VAL A 117 9.78 -12.53 17.64
N PRO A 118 10.00 -13.83 17.40
CA PRO A 118 11.28 -14.44 17.68
C PRO A 118 12.35 -13.76 16.82
N PHE A 119 13.41 -13.29 17.45
CA PHE A 119 14.61 -12.79 16.79
C PHE A 119 15.72 -13.81 17.01
N THR A 120 16.32 -14.27 15.93
CA THR A 120 17.60 -14.99 16.01
C THR A 120 18.61 -14.27 15.14
N GLU A 121 19.85 -14.14 15.59
CA GLU A 121 20.92 -13.44 14.86
C GLU A 121 21.14 -14.03 13.45
N LYS A 122 20.85 -15.33 13.28
CA LYS A 122 21.04 -16.05 12.01
C LYS A 122 19.83 -16.00 11.05
N ALA A 123 18.59 -16.01 11.56
CA ALA A 123 17.39 -16.00 10.71
C ALA A 123 16.76 -14.59 10.55
N GLY A 124 17.22 -13.61 11.32
CA GLY A 124 16.62 -12.28 11.37
C GLY A 124 15.20 -12.31 11.97
N SER A 125 14.45 -11.23 11.76
CA SER A 125 13.03 -11.18 12.15
C SER A 125 12.20 -12.03 11.18
N LEU A 126 11.36 -12.94 11.70
CA LEU A 126 10.38 -13.70 10.92
C LEU A 126 9.17 -12.83 10.52
N ARG A 127 9.47 -11.71 9.87
CA ARG A 127 8.51 -10.76 9.32
C ARG A 127 8.93 -10.41 7.89
N SER A 128 7.95 -10.28 7.01
CA SER A 128 8.14 -9.56 5.75
C SER A 128 8.37 -8.06 6.03
N SER A 129 9.61 -7.67 6.28
CA SER A 129 10.04 -6.26 6.37
C SER A 129 10.80 -5.86 5.11
N VAL A 130 10.75 -4.58 4.77
CA VAL A 130 11.55 -4.01 3.68
C VAL A 130 12.57 -3.01 4.23
N THR A 131 13.62 -2.75 3.45
CA THR A 131 14.68 -1.81 3.84
C THR A 131 14.33 -0.39 3.42
N THR A 132 13.73 -0.20 2.24
CA THR A 132 13.36 1.11 1.71
C THR A 132 11.86 1.23 1.45
N ALA A 133 11.36 2.47 1.41
CA ALA A 133 9.96 2.76 1.12
C ALA A 133 9.53 2.29 -0.27
N GLU A 134 10.42 2.36 -1.26
CA GLU A 134 10.11 2.01 -2.65
C GLU A 134 9.86 0.50 -2.83
N GLN A 135 10.37 -0.32 -1.90
CA GLN A 135 10.16 -1.77 -1.92
C GLN A 135 8.76 -2.18 -1.44
N ILE A 136 7.99 -1.25 -0.86
CA ILE A 136 6.62 -1.51 -0.42
C ILE A 136 5.71 -1.54 -1.65
N ARG A 137 5.19 -2.71 -1.97
CA ARG A 137 4.31 -2.88 -3.14
C ARG A 137 2.85 -2.86 -2.71
N ARG A 138 2.07 -1.99 -3.37
CA ARG A 138 0.60 -2.02 -3.27
C ARG A 138 0.09 -3.39 -3.71
N GLY A 139 -0.92 -3.89 -2.99
CA GLY A 139 -1.56 -5.17 -3.27
C GLY A 139 -0.78 -6.40 -2.81
N ARG A 140 0.45 -6.24 -2.30
CA ARG A 140 1.25 -7.37 -1.80
C ARG A 140 0.81 -7.77 -0.40
N ASN A 141 0.81 -9.08 -0.15
CA ASN A 141 0.59 -9.67 1.17
C ASN A 141 1.91 -9.68 1.95
N TYR A 142 1.84 -9.23 3.19
CA TYR A 142 2.94 -9.23 4.15
C TYR A 142 2.53 -10.07 5.37
N THR A 143 3.51 -10.68 6.01
CA THR A 143 3.33 -11.50 7.21
C THR A 143 4.23 -11.05 8.35
N ALA A 144 3.76 -11.24 9.59
CA ALA A 144 4.56 -11.23 10.81
C ALA A 144 4.28 -12.50 11.62
N LEU A 145 5.32 -13.25 11.95
CA LEU A 145 5.22 -14.47 12.75
C LEU A 145 5.59 -14.19 14.21
N PHE A 146 4.70 -14.54 15.14
CA PHE A 146 4.92 -14.39 16.58
C PHE A 146 5.10 -15.75 17.25
N ALA A 147 6.00 -15.83 18.21
CA ALA A 147 6.18 -17.05 18.99
C ALA A 147 5.05 -17.18 20.02
N ASN A 148 4.49 -18.38 20.16
CA ASN A 148 3.47 -18.73 21.14
C ASN A 148 3.99 -19.85 22.07
N PRO A 149 5.03 -19.58 22.88
CA PRO A 149 5.52 -20.56 23.83
C PRO A 149 4.39 -20.94 24.80
N GLY A 150 4.33 -22.21 25.22
CA GLY A 150 3.29 -22.68 26.14
C GLY A 150 1.85 -22.62 25.58
N LYS A 151 1.66 -22.32 24.29
CA LYS A 151 0.33 -22.22 23.64
C LYS A 151 -0.62 -21.27 24.38
N HIS A 152 -0.10 -20.10 24.78
CA HIS A 152 -0.87 -19.06 25.46
C HIS A 152 -2.06 -18.56 24.62
N ALA A 153 -1.90 -18.45 23.31
CA ALA A 153 -2.99 -18.21 22.35
C ALA A 153 -3.55 -19.53 21.81
N ARG A 154 -4.88 -19.60 21.66
CA ARG A 154 -5.63 -20.74 21.09
C ARG A 154 -6.59 -20.27 20.01
N ALA A 155 -7.07 -21.19 19.17
CA ALA A 155 -8.11 -20.88 18.20
C ALA A 155 -9.35 -20.35 18.91
N GLY A 156 -9.94 -19.28 18.39
CA GLY A 156 -11.05 -18.55 19.00
C GLY A 156 -10.65 -17.50 20.06
N ASP A 157 -9.40 -17.48 20.53
CA ASP A 157 -8.95 -16.43 21.45
C ASP A 157 -8.93 -15.07 20.75
N ARG A 158 -9.24 -14.02 21.51
CA ARG A 158 -9.07 -12.63 21.09
C ARG A 158 -7.66 -12.17 21.38
N VAL A 159 -7.07 -11.48 20.41
CA VAL A 159 -5.73 -10.94 20.52
C VAL A 159 -5.66 -9.51 20.00
N THR A 160 -4.73 -8.74 20.55
CA THR A 160 -4.39 -7.41 20.06
C THR A 160 -2.99 -7.44 19.46
N VAL A 161 -2.85 -7.07 18.19
CA VAL A 161 -1.55 -6.96 17.52
C VAL A 161 -1.14 -5.50 17.51
N ALA A 162 0.08 -5.20 17.96
CA ALA A 162 0.60 -3.84 18.06
C ALA A 162 1.97 -3.69 17.38
N PHE A 163 2.14 -2.56 16.70
CA PHE A 163 3.34 -2.16 15.97
C PHE A 163 3.56 -0.66 16.22
N GLY A 164 4.24 -0.31 17.33
CA GLY A 164 4.45 1.11 17.65
C GLY A 164 3.12 1.81 17.93
N GLY A 165 2.78 2.81 17.12
CA GLY A 165 1.50 3.52 17.20
C GLY A 165 0.31 2.76 16.59
N PHE A 166 0.55 1.68 15.82
CA PHE A 166 -0.52 0.86 15.28
C PHE A 166 -1.01 -0.16 16.29
N ARG A 167 -2.33 -0.32 16.36
CA ARG A 167 -3.01 -1.30 17.20
C ARG A 167 -4.25 -1.86 16.50
N ALA A 168 -4.26 -3.16 16.30
CA ALA A 168 -5.43 -3.91 15.83
C ALA A 168 -5.94 -4.77 16.98
N GLU A 169 -7.08 -4.41 17.54
CA GLU A 169 -7.65 -5.03 18.73
C GLU A 169 -8.71 -6.07 18.39
N ARG A 170 -8.97 -6.98 19.35
CA ARG A 170 -10.04 -7.99 19.28
C ARG A 170 -10.01 -8.86 18.02
N LEU A 171 -8.81 -9.12 17.50
CA LEU A 171 -8.64 -10.06 16.38
C LEU A 171 -8.88 -11.48 16.87
N ILE A 172 -9.67 -12.24 16.13
CA ILE A 172 -9.94 -13.65 16.45
C ILE A 172 -8.85 -14.51 15.82
N VAL A 173 -8.23 -15.35 16.64
CA VAL A 173 -7.27 -16.36 16.19
C VAL A 173 -8.00 -17.48 15.49
N GLN A 174 -7.63 -17.74 14.23
CA GLN A 174 -8.14 -18.85 13.42
C GLN A 174 -7.28 -20.10 13.58
#